data_AF-A0A419G611-F1
#
_entry.id   AF-A0A419G611-F1
#
_cell.length_a   1.000
_cell.length_b   1.000
_cell.length_c   1.000
_cell.angle_alpha   90.00
_cell.angle_beta   90.00
_cell.angle_gamma   90.00
#
_symmetry.space_group_name_H-M   'P 1'
#
loop_
_entity.id
_entity.type
_entity.pdbx_description
1 polymer ?
#
loop_
_entity_poly.entity_id
_entity_poly.type
_entity_poly.pdbx_seq_one_letter_code
_entity_poly.pdbx_strand_id
1 'polypeptide(L)'
;MLKLCLKTINSRSKYDGIVQKRCHLPHGHKGRCDEFPFLRHFYEMDKSVADKIKRDSTMTTGAAWKSEDAGPNRILRWVMLLSDEELKNFGLDMSKLKPGIIAKLREKAADYDSCIEVALKLTWLVYQMEDAPQPPRAIREYLEGFFGQMDFGSTVCEVCKLPISFKLFELAQRGKAEIETCHKNPRLHNAENVGFAHRECNIAQGAKTLDDFYEWIEGILERSGH
;
A
#
# COMPACT_ATOMS: atom_id res chain seq x y z
N MET A 1 -15.44 -13.30 12.30
CA MET A 1 -15.24 -12.28 11.24
C MET A 1 -15.96 -11.01 11.65
N LEU A 2 -15.25 -9.89 11.76
CA LEU A 2 -15.84 -8.60 12.15
C LEU A 2 -16.81 -8.12 11.07
N LYS A 3 -18.06 -7.79 11.43
CA LYS A 3 -19.05 -7.26 10.49
C LYS A 3 -18.86 -5.75 10.33
N LEU A 4 -18.64 -5.29 9.10
CA LEU A 4 -18.41 -3.87 8.77
C LEU A 4 -19.70 -3.12 8.41
N CYS A 5 -19.65 -1.79 8.50
CA CYS A 5 -20.76 -0.90 8.17
C CYS A 5 -21.07 -0.88 6.67
N LEU A 6 -20.04 -0.70 5.84
CA LEU A 6 -20.08 -0.68 4.37
C LEU A 6 -21.04 0.33 3.72
N LYS A 7 -21.67 1.21 4.50
CA LYS A 7 -22.47 2.32 3.98
C LYS A 7 -21.61 3.20 3.06
N THR A 8 -22.21 3.63 1.95
CA THR A 8 -21.58 4.53 1.00
C THR A 8 -21.20 5.86 1.67
N ILE A 9 -19.99 6.32 1.42
CA ILE A 9 -19.46 7.61 1.85
C ILE A 9 -19.42 8.53 0.62
N ASN A 10 -20.27 9.56 0.63
CA ASN A 10 -20.26 10.58 -0.42
C ASN A 10 -18.88 11.24 -0.50
N SER A 11 -18.32 11.33 -1.70
CA SER A 11 -17.05 12.02 -1.91
C SER A 11 -17.16 13.04 -3.04
N ARG A 12 -16.38 14.12 -2.92
CA ARG A 12 -16.26 15.14 -3.98
C ARG A 12 -15.17 14.79 -4.99
N SER A 13 -14.66 13.56 -4.95
CA SER A 13 -13.64 13.09 -5.89
C SER A 13 -14.20 13.10 -7.31
N LYS A 14 -13.40 13.49 -8.30
CA LYS A 14 -13.78 13.32 -9.70
C LYS A 14 -13.99 11.84 -10.10
N TYR A 15 -13.54 10.91 -9.25
CA TYR A 15 -13.64 9.47 -9.43
C TYR A 15 -14.80 8.82 -8.67
N ASP A 16 -15.68 9.60 -8.03
CA ASP A 16 -16.76 9.08 -7.17
C ASP A 16 -17.74 8.15 -7.89
N GLY A 17 -17.95 8.38 -9.19
CA GLY A 17 -18.82 7.55 -10.04
C GLY A 17 -18.20 6.22 -10.48
N ILE A 18 -16.90 5.99 -10.24
CA ILE A 18 -16.22 4.75 -10.64
C ILE A 18 -16.38 3.68 -9.56
N VAL A 19 -16.09 4.06 -8.31
CA VAL A 19 -16.30 3.19 -7.15
C VAL A 19 -16.91 4.02 -6.02
N GLN A 20 -17.98 3.49 -5.45
CA GLN A 20 -18.57 4.02 -4.22
C GLN A 20 -17.66 3.71 -3.04
N LYS A 21 -17.11 4.74 -2.42
CA LYS A 21 -16.35 4.59 -1.18
C LYS A 21 -17.25 4.07 -0.07
N ARG A 22 -16.72 3.20 0.79
CA ARG A 22 -17.50 2.54 1.84
C ARG A 22 -16.94 2.78 3.22
N CYS A 23 -17.83 2.70 4.20
CA CYS A 23 -17.47 2.78 5.61
C CYS A 23 -16.84 1.48 6.10
N HIS A 24 -15.68 1.58 6.74
CA HIS A 24 -14.99 0.43 7.35
C HIS A 24 -15.04 0.47 8.88
N LEU A 25 -15.93 1.25 9.47
CA LEU A 25 -16.24 1.11 10.90
C LEU A 25 -17.06 -0.17 11.15
N PRO A 26 -17.05 -0.72 12.39
CA PRO A 26 -17.92 -1.82 12.76
C PRO A 26 -19.40 -1.55 12.47
N HIS A 27 -20.14 -2.59 12.11
CA HIS A 27 -21.58 -2.50 11.90
C HIS A 27 -22.29 -1.96 13.14
N GLY A 28 -23.20 -1.00 12.97
CA GLY A 28 -23.90 -0.34 14.08
C GLY A 28 -23.11 0.74 14.80
N HIS A 29 -21.94 1.17 14.28
CA HIS A 29 -21.19 2.28 14.86
C HIS A 29 -22.04 3.56 14.98
N LYS A 30 -21.72 4.38 15.99
CA LYS A 30 -22.27 5.73 16.16
C LYS A 30 -21.38 6.75 15.45
N GLY A 31 -21.97 7.90 15.09
CA GLY A 31 -21.25 9.00 14.45
C GLY A 31 -21.03 8.83 12.94
N ARG A 32 -20.12 9.64 12.39
CA ARG A 32 -19.89 9.72 10.94
C ARG A 32 -19.18 8.47 10.41
N CYS A 33 -19.61 8.00 9.25
CA CYS A 33 -18.94 6.94 8.50
C CYS A 33 -17.51 7.37 8.11
N ASP A 34 -16.59 6.40 8.10
CA ASP A 34 -15.18 6.62 7.81
C ASP A 34 -14.60 5.51 6.95
N GLU A 35 -13.81 5.89 5.96
CA GLU A 35 -13.18 5.02 4.99
C GLU A 35 -11.93 4.35 5.58
N PHE A 36 -11.17 5.03 6.44
CA PHE A 36 -9.92 4.53 7.02
C PHE A 36 -9.89 4.70 8.55
N PRO A 37 -10.86 4.16 9.30
CA PRO A 37 -10.95 4.37 10.74
C PRO A 37 -9.75 3.82 11.51
N PHE A 38 -9.10 2.77 10.98
CA PHE A 38 -7.90 2.14 11.53
C PHE A 38 -6.64 3.02 11.41
N LEU A 39 -6.66 4.07 10.59
CA LEU A 39 -5.57 5.05 10.48
C LEU A 39 -5.73 6.26 11.40
N ARG A 40 -6.85 6.40 12.13
CA ARG A 40 -7.15 7.60 12.93
C ARG A 40 -6.07 7.96 13.94
N HIS A 41 -5.59 6.96 14.68
CA HIS A 41 -4.53 7.18 15.65
C HIS A 41 -3.25 7.68 14.97
N PHE A 42 -2.84 7.11 13.85
CA PHE A 42 -1.71 7.63 13.07
C PHE A 42 -1.97 9.05 12.56
N TYR A 43 -3.18 9.42 12.15
CA TYR A 43 -3.46 10.82 11.80
C TYR A 43 -3.25 11.82 12.94
N GLU A 44 -3.38 11.38 14.19
CA GLU A 44 -3.16 12.19 15.39
C GLU A 44 -1.67 12.24 15.78
N MET A 45 -0.95 11.13 15.65
CA MET A 45 0.43 11.02 16.15
C MET A 45 1.52 11.19 15.08
N ASP A 46 1.29 10.67 13.87
CA ASP A 46 2.22 10.73 12.74
C ASP A 46 1.44 10.62 11.43
N LYS A 47 0.99 11.79 10.97
CA LYS A 47 0.23 11.93 9.73
C LYS A 47 1.00 11.39 8.52
N SER A 48 2.33 11.44 8.53
CA SER A 48 3.16 11.03 7.39
C SER A 48 3.04 9.51 7.14
N VAL A 49 2.99 8.73 8.22
CA VAL A 49 2.77 7.28 8.18
C VAL A 49 1.36 6.96 7.68
N ALA A 50 0.34 7.62 8.21
CA ALA A 50 -1.05 7.44 7.77
C ALA A 50 -1.21 7.74 6.27
N ASP A 51 -0.64 8.86 5.81
CA ASP A 51 -0.65 9.26 4.40
C ASP A 51 0.12 8.28 3.52
N LYS A 52 1.25 7.75 4.00
CA LYS A 52 2.03 6.73 3.28
C LYS A 52 1.24 5.45 3.11
N ILE A 53 0.67 4.91 4.20
CA ILE A 53 -0.14 3.68 4.13
C ILE A 53 -1.28 3.88 3.15
N LYS A 54 -2.08 4.95 3.32
CA LYS A 54 -3.20 5.24 2.42
C LYS A 54 -2.73 5.35 0.96
N ARG A 55 -1.68 6.12 0.70
CA ARG A 55 -1.14 6.31 -0.64
C ARG A 55 -0.67 5.01 -1.27
N ASP A 56 0.17 4.25 -0.58
CA ASP A 56 0.82 3.07 -1.17
C ASP A 56 -0.21 1.96 -1.43
N SER A 57 -1.29 1.96 -0.65
CA SER A 57 -2.46 1.10 -0.82
C SER A 57 -3.37 1.56 -1.97
N THR A 58 -3.68 2.85 -2.10
CA THR A 58 -4.73 3.29 -3.05
C THR A 58 -4.22 3.88 -4.35
N MET A 59 -2.94 4.29 -4.43
CA MET A 59 -2.40 5.03 -5.57
C MET A 59 -1.39 4.19 -6.37
N THR A 60 -1.31 4.46 -7.67
CA THR A 60 -0.24 3.96 -8.54
C THR A 60 1.08 4.68 -8.26
N THR A 61 2.17 4.07 -8.72
CA THR A 61 3.51 4.68 -8.72
C THR A 61 3.54 5.90 -9.64
N GLY A 62 4.07 7.01 -9.16
CA GLY A 62 4.18 8.27 -9.91
C GLY A 62 4.61 9.42 -9.00
N ALA A 63 5.08 10.51 -9.58
CA ALA A 63 5.35 11.74 -8.83
C ALA A 63 4.04 12.43 -8.42
N ALA A 64 4.10 13.29 -7.41
CA ALA A 64 2.98 14.14 -7.04
C ALA A 64 2.73 15.27 -8.07
N TRP A 65 3.61 15.40 -9.07
CA TRP A 65 3.56 16.39 -10.13
C TRP A 65 3.67 15.74 -11.50
N LYS A 66 3.05 16.36 -12.51
CA LYS A 66 3.11 15.96 -13.90
C LYS A 66 4.42 16.44 -14.50
N SER A 67 5.16 15.56 -15.18
CA SER A 67 6.22 15.96 -16.11
C SER A 67 6.25 15.02 -17.30
N GLU A 68 6.91 15.44 -18.39
CA GLU A 68 7.08 14.60 -19.58
C GLU A 68 7.82 13.28 -19.29
N ASP A 69 8.71 13.30 -18.29
CA ASP A 69 9.48 12.12 -17.86
C ASP A 69 8.82 11.31 -16.75
N ALA A 70 8.11 11.95 -15.81
CA ALA A 70 7.51 11.27 -14.65
C ALA A 70 6.11 10.71 -14.92
N GLY A 71 5.48 11.09 -16.04
CA GLY A 71 4.11 10.71 -16.38
C GLY A 71 3.05 11.52 -15.63
N PRO A 72 1.78 11.06 -15.62
CA PRO A 72 0.71 11.74 -14.91
C PRO A 72 0.92 11.73 -13.39
N ASN A 73 0.28 12.66 -12.69
CA ASN A 73 0.13 12.58 -11.23
C ASN A 73 -0.38 11.19 -10.85
N ARG A 74 0.02 10.70 -9.67
CA ARG A 74 -0.48 9.44 -9.10
C ARG A 74 -1.99 9.28 -9.32
N ILE A 75 -2.38 8.11 -9.80
CA ILE A 75 -3.77 7.76 -10.14
C ILE A 75 -4.26 6.72 -9.12
N LEU A 76 -5.55 6.71 -8.78
CA LEU A 76 -6.09 5.65 -7.94
C LEU A 76 -5.98 4.29 -8.66
N ARG A 77 -5.60 3.23 -7.95
CA ARG A 77 -5.38 1.90 -8.54
C ARG A 77 -6.63 1.35 -9.24
N TRP A 78 -7.80 1.53 -8.65
CA TRP A 78 -9.07 1.08 -9.25
C TRP A 78 -9.50 1.91 -10.45
N VAL A 79 -9.06 3.17 -10.54
CA VAL A 79 -9.27 3.98 -11.74
C VAL A 79 -8.45 3.43 -12.90
N MET A 80 -7.26 2.90 -12.63
CA MET A 80 -6.43 2.25 -13.64
C MET A 80 -6.94 0.88 -14.12
N LEU A 81 -8.11 0.42 -13.66
CA LEU A 81 -8.82 -0.71 -14.25
C LEU A 81 -9.68 -0.31 -15.46
N LEU A 82 -10.03 0.97 -15.60
CA LEU A 82 -10.86 1.47 -16.69
C LEU A 82 -10.16 1.39 -18.05
N SER A 83 -10.92 1.27 -19.13
CA SER A 83 -10.38 1.33 -20.49
C SER A 83 -9.75 2.70 -20.80
N ASP A 84 -8.89 2.77 -21.81
CA ASP A 84 -8.25 4.03 -22.24
C ASP A 84 -9.30 5.10 -22.64
N GLU A 85 -10.42 4.69 -23.25
CA GLU A 85 -11.51 5.60 -23.61
C GLU A 85 -12.23 6.18 -22.39
N GLU A 86 -12.48 5.36 -21.37
CA GLU A 86 -13.05 5.83 -20.10
C GLU A 86 -12.09 6.75 -19.35
N LEU A 87 -10.79 6.47 -19.37
CA LEU A 87 -9.75 7.29 -18.74
C LEU A 87 -9.66 8.70 -19.35
N LYS A 88 -9.90 8.85 -20.67
CA LYS A 88 -9.95 10.17 -21.33
C LYS A 88 -10.99 11.08 -20.71
N ASN A 89 -12.14 10.56 -20.27
CA ASN A 89 -13.19 11.34 -19.61
C ASN A 89 -12.71 11.96 -18.28
N PHE A 90 -11.65 11.43 -17.68
CA PHE A 90 -11.02 11.95 -16.46
C PHE A 90 -9.74 12.77 -16.72
N GLY A 91 -9.47 13.09 -17.99
CA GLY A 91 -8.28 13.82 -18.43
C GLY A 91 -7.01 12.97 -18.49
N LEU A 92 -7.14 11.65 -18.55
CA LEU A 92 -6.02 10.70 -18.62
C LEU A 92 -5.96 10.08 -20.02
N ASP A 93 -5.24 10.76 -20.91
CA ASP A 93 -5.03 10.29 -22.27
C ASP A 93 -3.80 9.37 -22.35
N MET A 94 -4.04 8.06 -22.25
CA MET A 94 -2.99 7.04 -22.22
C MET A 94 -2.17 7.01 -23.51
N SER A 95 -2.76 7.37 -24.66
CA SER A 95 -2.08 7.39 -25.96
C SER A 95 -0.92 8.37 -26.04
N LYS A 96 -0.91 9.39 -25.17
CA LYS A 96 0.15 10.40 -25.09
C LYS A 96 1.33 9.98 -24.22
N LEU A 97 1.27 8.80 -23.60
CA LEU A 97 2.31 8.28 -22.72
C LEU A 97 3.20 7.27 -23.44
N LYS A 98 4.47 7.18 -23.03
CA LYS A 98 5.40 6.15 -23.54
C LYS A 98 4.87 4.74 -23.16
N PRO A 99 5.01 3.71 -24.02
CA PRO A 99 4.50 2.37 -23.74
C PRO A 99 4.94 1.78 -22.39
N GLY A 100 6.21 2.00 -22.01
CA GLY A 100 6.72 1.56 -20.71
C GLY A 100 6.08 2.25 -19.50
N ILE A 101 5.60 3.49 -19.65
CA ILE A 101 4.86 4.20 -18.60
C ILE A 101 3.44 3.64 -18.48
N ILE A 102 2.78 3.38 -19.62
CA ILE A 102 1.46 2.75 -19.66
C ILE A 102 1.50 1.38 -18.97
N ALA A 103 2.46 0.53 -19.36
CA ALA A 103 2.65 -0.79 -18.77
C ALA A 103 2.83 -0.70 -17.24
N LYS A 104 3.72 0.19 -16.76
CA LYS A 104 3.94 0.40 -15.32
C LYS A 104 2.68 0.87 -14.58
N LEU A 105 1.87 1.75 -15.16
CA LEU A 105 0.63 2.21 -14.54
C LEU A 105 -0.42 1.09 -14.48
N ARG A 106 -0.55 0.31 -15.57
CA ARG A 106 -1.48 -0.82 -15.67
C ARG A 106 -1.11 -1.96 -14.74
N GLU A 107 0.18 -2.25 -14.58
CA GLU A 107 0.70 -3.24 -13.62
C GLU A 107 0.36 -2.92 -12.15
N LYS A 108 0.02 -1.67 -11.84
CA LYS A 108 -0.34 -1.23 -10.49
C LYS A 108 -1.85 -1.14 -10.26
N ALA A 109 -2.67 -1.47 -11.26
CA ALA A 109 -4.12 -1.49 -11.12
C ALA A 109 -4.56 -2.56 -10.12
N ALA A 110 -5.59 -2.25 -9.34
CA ALA A 110 -6.17 -3.12 -8.32
C ALA A 110 -7.57 -2.62 -7.97
N ASP A 111 -8.48 -3.52 -7.60
CA ASP A 111 -9.83 -3.12 -7.19
C ASP A 111 -9.83 -2.41 -5.82
N TYR A 112 -10.93 -1.73 -5.51
CA TYR A 112 -11.06 -0.93 -4.31
C TYR A 112 -10.94 -1.76 -3.03
N ASP A 113 -11.52 -2.96 -2.99
CA ASP A 113 -11.58 -3.78 -1.78
C ASP A 113 -10.20 -4.31 -1.45
N SER A 114 -9.50 -4.82 -2.46
CA SER A 114 -8.08 -5.16 -2.38
C SER A 114 -7.21 -4.01 -1.85
N CYS A 115 -7.45 -2.77 -2.32
CA CYS A 115 -6.71 -1.59 -1.83
C CYS A 115 -7.00 -1.30 -0.34
N ILE A 116 -8.25 -1.48 0.11
CA ILE A 116 -8.60 -1.29 1.53
C ILE A 116 -7.99 -2.39 2.39
N GLU A 117 -8.03 -3.65 1.94
CA GLU A 117 -7.41 -4.78 2.62
C GLU A 117 -5.89 -4.60 2.77
N VAL A 118 -5.23 -4.09 1.73
CA VAL A 118 -3.81 -3.71 1.81
C VAL A 118 -3.60 -2.61 2.85
N ALA A 119 -4.42 -1.57 2.88
CA ALA A 119 -4.30 -0.51 3.88
C ALA A 119 -4.46 -1.05 5.31
N LEU A 120 -5.43 -1.95 5.53
CA LEU A 120 -5.62 -2.66 6.79
C LEU A 120 -4.37 -3.45 7.18
N LYS A 121 -3.84 -4.27 6.25
CA LYS A 121 -2.67 -5.11 6.49
C LYS A 121 -1.43 -4.28 6.83
N LEU A 122 -1.16 -3.24 6.05
CA LEU A 122 -0.01 -2.37 6.28
C LEU A 122 -0.12 -1.67 7.63
N THR A 123 -1.32 -1.23 8.02
CA THR A 123 -1.54 -0.64 9.36
C THR A 123 -1.27 -1.65 10.48
N TRP A 124 -1.74 -2.89 10.33
CA TRP A 124 -1.49 -3.98 11.28
C TRP A 124 0.02 -4.30 11.40
N LEU A 125 0.76 -4.30 10.28
CA LEU A 125 2.22 -4.47 10.28
C LEU A 125 2.94 -3.28 10.93
N VAL A 126 2.54 -2.04 10.65
CA VAL A 126 3.20 -0.85 11.25
C VAL A 126 3.15 -0.88 12.78
N TYR A 127 2.01 -1.26 13.38
CA TYR A 127 1.92 -1.40 14.85
C TYR A 127 2.81 -2.50 15.44
N GLN A 128 3.32 -3.41 14.61
CA GLN A 128 4.18 -4.52 15.03
C GLN A 128 5.65 -4.30 14.65
N MET A 129 6.02 -3.14 14.08
CA MET A 129 7.42 -2.73 13.92
C MET A 129 8.07 -2.48 15.28
N GLU A 130 9.40 -2.45 15.32
CA GLU A 130 10.18 -2.40 16.57
C GLU A 130 9.74 -1.27 17.49
N ASP A 131 10.21 -0.06 17.38
CA ASP A 131 9.86 1.07 18.24
C ASP A 131 8.50 1.73 17.87
N ALA A 132 7.53 0.92 17.45
CA ALA A 132 6.20 1.39 17.08
C ALA A 132 5.39 1.88 18.30
N PRO A 133 4.50 2.86 18.10
CA PRO A 133 3.54 3.25 19.11
C PRO A 133 2.59 2.09 19.45
N GLN A 134 2.13 2.04 20.69
CA GLN A 134 1.08 1.10 21.09
C GLN A 134 -0.28 1.53 20.48
N PRO A 135 -0.99 0.66 19.76
CA PRO A 135 -2.31 0.98 19.23
C PRO A 135 -3.33 1.16 20.36
N PRO A 136 -4.25 2.14 20.27
CA PRO A 136 -5.42 2.19 21.12
C PRO A 136 -6.18 0.86 21.05
N ARG A 137 -6.70 0.39 22.19
CA ARG A 137 -7.37 -0.92 22.31
C ARG A 137 -8.39 -1.18 21.20
N ALA A 138 -9.22 -0.18 20.87
CA ALA A 138 -10.25 -0.32 19.84
C ALA A 138 -9.67 -0.56 18.43
N ILE A 139 -8.52 0.06 18.10
CA ILE A 139 -7.83 -0.15 16.82
C ILE A 139 -7.13 -1.51 16.81
N ARG A 140 -6.51 -1.91 17.93
CA ARG A 140 -5.90 -3.22 18.10
C ARG A 140 -6.92 -4.33 17.87
N GLU A 141 -8.00 -4.35 18.65
CA GLU A 141 -9.07 -5.37 18.54
C GLU A 141 -9.68 -5.38 17.14
N TYR A 142 -9.83 -4.20 16.52
CA TYR A 142 -10.34 -4.09 15.15
C TYR A 142 -9.40 -4.78 14.14
N LEU A 143 -8.10 -4.48 14.16
CA LEU A 143 -7.13 -5.06 13.22
C LEU A 143 -6.85 -6.54 13.50
N GLU A 144 -6.78 -6.95 14.77
CA GLU A 144 -6.61 -8.36 15.15
C GLU A 144 -7.82 -9.22 14.72
N GLY A 145 -9.02 -8.62 14.63
CA GLY A 145 -10.20 -9.25 14.07
C GLY A 145 -10.10 -9.62 12.58
N PHE A 146 -9.13 -9.06 11.84
CA PHE A 146 -8.83 -9.39 10.45
C PHE A 146 -7.62 -10.33 10.31
N PHE A 147 -6.53 -10.06 11.01
CA PHE A 147 -5.23 -10.69 10.73
C PHE A 147 -4.68 -11.56 11.88
N GLY A 148 -5.44 -11.71 12.97
CA GLY A 148 -4.98 -12.41 14.17
C GLY A 148 -4.25 -11.49 15.14
N GLN A 149 -3.88 -12.07 16.30
CA GLN A 149 -3.24 -11.33 17.39
C GLN A 149 -1.95 -10.64 16.93
N MET A 150 -1.74 -9.40 17.37
CA MET A 150 -0.50 -8.69 17.13
C MET A 150 0.63 -9.27 17.98
N ASP A 151 1.77 -9.51 17.36
CA ASP A 151 3.03 -9.82 18.01
C ASP A 151 3.96 -8.60 17.87
N PHE A 152 4.15 -7.84 18.94
CA PHE A 152 4.86 -6.55 18.88
C PHE A 152 6.36 -6.75 18.64
N GLY A 153 6.92 -6.00 17.69
CA GLY A 153 8.30 -6.16 17.23
C GLY A 153 8.50 -7.28 16.19
N SER A 154 7.43 -7.96 15.77
CA SER A 154 7.52 -9.08 14.81
C SER A 154 7.65 -8.65 13.34
N THR A 155 7.42 -7.37 13.01
CA THR A 155 7.49 -6.94 11.60
C THR A 155 8.93 -6.88 11.11
N VAL A 156 9.21 -7.73 10.13
CA VAL A 156 10.51 -7.83 9.47
C VAL A 156 10.41 -7.39 8.01
N CYS A 157 11.56 -7.11 7.40
CA CYS A 157 11.66 -6.93 5.97
C CYS A 157 11.29 -8.21 5.23
N GLU A 158 10.38 -8.13 4.26
CA GLU A 158 9.93 -9.29 3.49
C GLU A 158 11.05 -9.96 2.67
N VAL A 159 12.16 -9.27 2.45
CA VAL A 159 13.30 -9.75 1.68
C VAL A 159 14.45 -10.20 2.60
N CYS A 160 15.07 -9.31 3.37
CA CYS A 160 16.23 -9.68 4.20
C CYS A 160 15.86 -10.34 5.55
N LYS A 161 14.57 -10.37 5.90
CA LYS A 161 14.04 -10.95 7.15
C LYS A 161 14.56 -10.29 8.44
N LEU A 162 15.30 -9.18 8.34
CA LEU A 162 15.70 -8.37 9.49
C LEU A 162 14.53 -7.54 10.04
N PRO A 163 14.47 -7.28 11.36
CA PRO A 163 13.47 -6.40 11.97
C PRO A 163 13.40 -5.03 11.29
N ILE A 164 12.19 -4.46 11.21
CA ILE A 164 11.97 -3.10 10.74
C ILE A 164 11.62 -2.21 11.94
N SER A 165 12.41 -1.15 12.13
CA SER A 165 12.12 -0.08 13.08
C SER A 165 11.10 0.90 12.50
N PHE A 166 10.15 1.31 13.34
CA PHE A 166 9.16 2.35 13.03
C PHE A 166 9.83 3.69 12.73
N LYS A 167 10.94 4.01 13.41
CA LYS A 167 11.70 5.26 13.17
C LYS A 167 12.21 5.40 11.73
N LEU A 168 12.29 4.33 10.96
CA LEU A 168 12.66 4.40 9.54
C LEU A 168 11.66 5.21 8.71
N PHE A 169 10.43 5.42 9.18
CA PHE A 169 9.49 6.35 8.55
C PHE A 169 9.93 7.82 8.67
N GLU A 170 10.57 8.20 9.78
CA GLU A 170 11.03 9.58 10.02
C GLU A 170 12.26 9.94 9.18
N LEU A 171 13.07 8.94 8.82
CA LEU A 171 14.26 9.13 7.99
C LEU A 171 13.95 9.38 6.51
N ALA A 172 12.67 9.31 6.12
CA ALA A 172 12.25 9.52 4.74
C ALA A 172 12.51 10.96 4.29
N GLN A 173 13.41 11.12 3.32
CA GLN A 173 13.67 12.37 2.62
C GLN A 173 12.88 12.44 1.30
N ARG A 174 12.81 13.63 0.71
CA ARG A 174 12.11 13.83 -0.56
C ARG A 174 12.73 12.94 -1.65
N GLY A 175 11.99 11.91 -2.09
CA GLY A 175 12.43 10.98 -3.13
C GLY A 175 13.25 9.78 -2.63
N LYS A 176 13.54 9.70 -1.33
CA LYS A 176 14.27 8.59 -0.71
C LYS A 176 13.63 8.20 0.62
N ALA A 177 13.01 7.03 0.67
CA ALA A 177 12.50 6.45 1.91
C ALA A 177 13.41 5.28 2.31
N GLU A 178 13.67 5.08 3.60
CA GLU A 178 14.48 3.94 4.06
C GLU A 178 13.69 2.63 4.03
N ILE A 179 12.36 2.72 4.15
CA ILE A 179 11.43 1.60 4.00
C ILE A 179 10.33 1.89 2.98
N GLU A 180 9.98 0.85 2.21
CA GLU A 180 8.98 0.89 1.16
C GLU A 180 7.94 -0.21 1.38
N THR A 181 6.73 0.01 0.87
CA THR A 181 5.75 -1.08 0.75
C THR A 181 6.22 -1.96 -0.41
N CYS A 182 6.35 -3.26 -0.16
CA CYS A 182 6.81 -4.24 -1.13
C CYS A 182 5.72 -5.27 -1.46
N HIS A 183 5.97 -6.06 -2.50
CA HIS A 183 5.09 -7.13 -2.98
C HIS A 183 5.90 -8.42 -3.08
N LYS A 184 5.46 -9.49 -2.40
CA LYS A 184 6.14 -10.80 -2.45
C LYS A 184 6.12 -11.38 -3.86
N ASN A 185 4.98 -11.27 -4.52
CA ASN A 185 4.77 -11.54 -5.93
C ASN A 185 4.40 -10.22 -6.65
N PRO A 186 5.22 -9.73 -7.60
CA PRO A 186 4.92 -8.52 -8.35
C PRO A 186 3.52 -8.56 -9.00
N ARG A 187 2.89 -7.38 -9.13
CA ARG A 187 1.57 -7.18 -9.79
C ARG A 187 0.36 -7.78 -9.06
N LEU A 188 0.55 -8.42 -7.91
CA LEU A 188 -0.55 -8.86 -7.04
C LEU A 188 -0.74 -7.86 -5.89
N HIS A 189 -1.94 -7.30 -5.74
CA HIS A 189 -2.20 -6.28 -4.71
C HIS A 189 -3.30 -6.73 -3.75
N ASN A 190 -2.93 -7.48 -2.71
CA ASN A 190 -3.84 -7.94 -1.66
C ASN A 190 -3.09 -8.05 -0.31
N ALA A 191 -3.83 -8.30 0.78
CA ALA A 191 -3.26 -8.35 2.13
C ALA A 191 -2.17 -9.43 2.35
N GLU A 192 -2.25 -10.58 1.68
CA GLU A 192 -1.29 -11.67 1.87
C GLU A 192 0.06 -11.41 1.16
N ASN A 193 0.02 -10.61 0.09
CA ASN A 193 1.16 -10.36 -0.78
C ASN A 193 1.96 -9.10 -0.41
N VAL A 194 1.39 -8.20 0.40
CA VAL A 194 2.05 -6.94 0.78
C VAL A 194 2.80 -7.06 2.10
N GLY A 195 3.86 -6.27 2.21
CA GLY A 195 4.58 -6.06 3.46
C GLY A 195 5.44 -4.80 3.39
N PHE A 196 6.45 -4.74 4.25
CA PHE A 196 7.47 -3.70 4.20
C PHE A 196 8.83 -4.30 3.87
N ALA A 197 9.64 -3.53 3.16
CA ALA A 197 11.03 -3.88 2.91
C ALA A 197 11.93 -2.65 3.05
N HIS A 198 13.17 -2.89 3.46
CA HIS A 198 14.23 -1.90 3.29
C HIS A 198 14.33 -1.53 1.81
N ARG A 199 14.55 -0.25 1.52
CA ARG A 199 14.59 0.27 0.15
C ARG A 199 15.53 -0.53 -0.75
N GLU A 200 16.76 -0.76 -0.29
CA GLU A 200 17.77 -1.49 -1.07
C GLU A 200 17.33 -2.92 -1.37
N CYS A 201 16.66 -3.57 -0.42
CA CYS A 201 16.12 -4.91 -0.63
C CYS A 201 14.96 -4.91 -1.65
N ASN A 202 14.07 -3.91 -1.58
CA ASN A 202 12.96 -3.77 -2.53
C ASN A 202 13.47 -3.49 -3.96
N ILE A 203 14.52 -2.67 -4.08
CA ILE A 203 15.19 -2.41 -5.36
C ILE A 203 15.87 -3.67 -5.87
N ALA A 204 16.58 -4.41 -5.01
CA ALA A 204 17.26 -5.65 -5.38
C ALA A 204 16.29 -6.73 -5.86
N GLN A 205 15.15 -6.91 -5.18
CA GLN A 205 14.09 -7.82 -5.61
C GLN A 205 13.59 -7.47 -7.02
N GLY A 206 13.40 -6.17 -7.29
CA GLY A 206 13.02 -5.67 -8.60
C GLY A 206 11.68 -6.22 -9.09
N ALA A 207 11.68 -6.91 -10.23
CA ALA A 207 10.48 -7.47 -10.85
C ALA A 207 10.31 -8.98 -10.63
N LYS A 208 11.12 -9.58 -9.74
CA LYS A 208 11.07 -11.01 -9.40
C LYS A 208 10.05 -11.26 -8.29
N THR A 209 9.47 -12.46 -8.27
CA THR A 209 8.86 -12.97 -7.04
C THR A 209 9.94 -13.17 -5.97
N LEU A 210 9.56 -13.28 -4.70
CA LEU A 210 10.54 -13.58 -3.65
C LEU A 210 11.23 -14.92 -3.91
N ASP A 211 10.50 -15.94 -4.35
CA ASP A 211 11.06 -17.26 -4.66
C ASP A 211 12.08 -17.15 -5.80
N ASP A 212 11.70 -16.53 -6.93
CA ASP A 212 12.62 -16.27 -8.05
C ASP A 212 13.84 -15.43 -7.65
N PHE A 213 13.68 -14.54 -6.66
CA PHE A 213 14.76 -13.69 -6.17
C PHE A 213 15.75 -14.49 -5.32
N TYR A 214 15.28 -15.37 -4.44
CA TYR A 214 16.15 -16.24 -3.65
C TYR A 214 16.84 -17.30 -4.51
N GLU A 215 16.13 -17.95 -5.45
CA GLU A 215 16.75 -18.87 -6.41
C GLU A 215 17.85 -18.18 -7.23
N TRP A 216 17.62 -16.92 -7.62
CA TRP A 216 18.63 -16.13 -8.33
C TRP A 216 19.86 -15.82 -7.46
N ILE A 217 19.68 -15.53 -6.17
CA ILE A 217 20.78 -15.35 -5.22
C ILE A 217 21.55 -16.65 -5.04
N GLU A 218 20.87 -17.77 -4.82
CA GLU A 218 21.49 -19.10 -4.68
C GLU A 218 22.36 -19.41 -5.90
N GLY A 219 21.85 -19.23 -7.11
CA GLY A 219 22.65 -19.44 -8.31
C GLY A 219 23.86 -18.50 -8.45
N ILE A 220 23.82 -17.29 -7.88
CA ILE A 220 25.01 -16.40 -7.82
C ILE A 220 26.03 -16.96 -6.84
N LEU A 221 25.61 -17.40 -5.67
CA LEU A 221 26.46 -17.96 -4.63
C LEU A 221 27.15 -19.24 -5.13
N GLU A 222 26.40 -20.16 -5.73
CA GLU A 222 26.94 -21.39 -6.31
C GLU A 222 28.03 -21.12 -7.37
N ARG A 223 27.77 -20.17 -8.29
CA ARG A 223 28.76 -19.77 -9.31
C ARG A 223 29.99 -19.08 -8.71
N SER A 224 29.85 -18.51 -7.51
CA SER A 224 30.94 -17.86 -6.78
C SER A 224 31.67 -18.81 -5.83
N GLY A 225 31.25 -20.08 -5.74
CA GLY A 225 31.86 -21.10 -4.88
C GLY A 225 31.41 -21.07 -3.41
N HIS A 226 30.21 -20.54 -3.14
CA HIS A 226 29.57 -20.53 -1.83
C HIS A 226 28.45 -21.55 -1.75
#